data_AF-A0A956X9L1-F1
#
_entry.id   AF-A0A956X9L1-F1
#
_cell.length_a   1.000
_cell.length_b   1.000
_cell.length_c   1.000
_cell.angle_alpha   90.00
_cell.angle_beta   90.00
_cell.angle_gamma   90.00
#
_symmetry.space_group_name_H-M   'P 1'
#
loop_
_entity.id
_entity.type
_entity.pdbx_description
1 polymer ?
#
loop_
_entity_poly.entity_id
_entity_poly.type
_entity_poly.pdbx_seq_one_letter_code
_entity_poly.pdbx_strand_id
1 'polypeptide(L)'
;MIGEKVELTLYAIGIVVSVYAIAFFLLSIRASGKLKLHITSLQKKYSMYLKIILFVVWLTTGILILIDAQTLFDFVKGAFWLILALDAILLVISGVHIREKGILYRGRLIPWERIETFGWERLDSTNRLKINIGKPLWGFPKEIAFDVPADKIEKTDLLLSQYLPGAVLL
;
A
#
# COMPACT_ATOMS: atom_id res chain seq x y z
N MET A 1 -15.90 -4.32 -33.92
CA MET A 1 -14.92 -5.44 -33.77
C MET A 1 -13.58 -5.04 -33.17
N ILE A 2 -12.99 -3.87 -33.46
CA ILE A 2 -11.70 -3.48 -32.85
C ILE A 2 -11.89 -3.01 -31.39
N GLY A 3 -12.96 -2.28 -31.08
CA GLY A 3 -13.24 -1.79 -29.71
C GLY A 3 -13.45 -2.88 -28.67
N GLU A 4 -14.24 -3.90 -29.00
CA GLU A 4 -14.58 -5.03 -28.11
C GLU A 4 -13.34 -5.84 -27.67
N LYS A 5 -12.34 -6.00 -28.56
CA LYS A 5 -11.08 -6.67 -28.22
C LYS A 5 -10.20 -5.84 -27.28
N VAL A 6 -10.19 -4.51 -27.44
CA VAL A 6 -9.40 -3.61 -26.59
C VAL A 6 -9.96 -3.60 -25.16
N GLU A 7 -11.28 -3.57 -25.02
CA GLU A 7 -11.95 -3.61 -23.72
C GLU A 7 -11.68 -4.90 -22.98
N LEU A 8 -11.88 -6.06 -23.61
CA LEU A 8 -11.59 -7.37 -23.01
C LEU A 8 -10.13 -7.49 -22.55
N THR A 9 -9.20 -6.89 -23.30
CA THR A 9 -7.78 -6.85 -22.96
C THR A 9 -7.52 -6.00 -21.71
N LEU A 10 -8.13 -4.82 -21.60
CA LEU A 10 -8.00 -3.95 -20.43
C LEU A 10 -8.60 -4.58 -19.17
N TYR A 11 -9.76 -5.25 -19.30
CA TYR A 11 -10.36 -6.01 -18.19
C TYR A 11 -9.44 -7.14 -17.72
N ALA A 12 -8.90 -7.92 -18.66
CA ALA A 12 -8.00 -9.02 -18.34
C ALA A 12 -6.73 -8.50 -17.64
N ILE A 13 -6.14 -7.40 -18.12
CA ILE A 13 -4.97 -6.78 -17.49
C ILE A 13 -5.30 -6.31 -16.07
N GLY A 14 -6.42 -5.60 -15.87
CA GLY A 14 -6.83 -5.10 -14.56
C GLY A 14 -7.03 -6.22 -13.54
N ILE A 15 -7.71 -7.31 -13.94
CA ILE A 15 -7.91 -8.49 -13.09
C ILE A 15 -6.57 -9.15 -12.77
N VAL A 16 -5.73 -9.40 -13.77
CA VAL A 16 -4.42 -10.07 -13.57
C VAL A 16 -3.52 -9.24 -12.66
N VAL A 17 -3.44 -7.92 -12.86
CA VAL A 17 -2.65 -7.02 -12.00
C VAL A 17 -3.19 -7.02 -10.57
N SER A 18 -4.51 -6.98 -10.39
CA SER A 18 -5.13 -6.99 -9.06
C SER A 18 -4.87 -8.31 -8.34
N VAL A 19 -5.10 -9.44 -9.02
CA VAL A 19 -4.85 -10.78 -8.46
C VAL A 19 -3.38 -10.94 -8.12
N TYR A 20 -2.46 -10.51 -8.99
CA TYR A 20 -1.03 -10.55 -8.74
C TYR A 20 -0.64 -9.68 -7.54
N ALA A 21 -1.15 -8.44 -7.44
CA ALA A 21 -0.87 -7.54 -6.32
C ALA A 21 -1.38 -8.11 -4.98
N ILE A 22 -2.60 -8.65 -4.96
CA ILE A 22 -3.19 -9.28 -3.77
C ILE A 22 -2.40 -10.53 -3.38
N ALA A 23 -2.12 -11.42 -4.34
CA ALA A 23 -1.36 -12.64 -4.09
C ALA A 23 0.05 -12.31 -3.57
N PHE A 24 0.74 -11.37 -4.21
CA PHE A 24 2.05 -10.90 -3.77
C PHE A 24 1.99 -10.34 -2.34
N PHE A 25 0.98 -9.54 -2.01
CA PHE A 25 0.81 -9.01 -0.65
C PHE A 25 0.55 -10.12 0.38
N LEU A 26 -0.33 -11.07 0.08
CA LEU A 26 -0.62 -12.21 0.96
C LEU A 26 0.63 -13.07 1.18
N LEU A 27 1.42 -13.30 0.13
CA LEU A 27 2.70 -13.99 0.22
C LEU A 27 3.69 -13.20 1.10
N SER A 28 3.77 -11.88 0.95
CA SER A 28 4.61 -11.02 1.78
C SER A 28 4.16 -11.00 3.26
N ILE A 29 2.85 -11.03 3.54
CA ILE A 29 2.31 -11.18 4.90
C ILE A 29 2.74 -12.53 5.49
N ARG A 30 2.61 -13.61 4.72
CA ARG A 30 3.00 -14.94 5.18
C ARG A 30 4.51 -15.05 5.41
N ALA A 31 5.31 -14.48 4.50
CA ALA A 31 6.76 -14.49 4.57
C ALA A 31 7.31 -13.68 5.76
N SER A 32 6.59 -12.66 6.20
CA SER A 32 7.05 -11.71 7.24
C SER A 32 6.79 -12.13 8.68
N GLY A 33 6.07 -13.25 8.90
CA GLY A 33 5.82 -13.79 10.25
C GLY A 33 4.75 -13.04 11.04
N LYS A 34 4.71 -13.23 12.37
CA LYS A 34 3.64 -12.66 13.20
C LYS A 34 3.75 -11.14 13.26
N LEU A 35 2.59 -10.49 13.28
CA LEU A 35 2.47 -9.04 13.43
C LEU A 35 2.80 -8.63 14.87
N LYS A 36 3.71 -7.67 15.04
CA LYS A 36 4.06 -7.08 16.35
C LYS A 36 3.48 -5.68 16.52
N LEU A 37 3.52 -4.89 15.45
CA LEU A 37 2.95 -3.55 15.44
C LEU A 37 2.41 -3.21 14.05
N HIS A 38 1.19 -2.67 14.02
CA HIS A 38 0.60 -2.08 12.82
C HIS A 38 0.64 -0.56 12.96
N ILE A 39 1.38 0.10 12.07
CA ILE A 39 1.46 1.55 11.96
C ILE A 39 0.70 1.93 10.70
N THR A 40 -0.49 2.46 10.89
CA THR A 40 -1.23 3.09 9.80
C THR A 40 -0.58 4.45 9.57
N SER A 41 0.05 4.65 8.41
CA SER A 41 0.45 6.01 8.02
C SER A 41 -0.81 6.88 7.89
N LEU A 42 -0.67 8.21 7.94
CA LEU A 42 -1.74 9.22 7.85
C LEU A 42 -2.50 9.19 6.50
N GLN A 43 -3.16 8.06 6.23
CA GLN A 43 -3.91 7.72 5.03
C GLN A 43 -5.41 7.96 5.18
N LYS A 44 -5.90 8.37 6.36
CA LYS A 44 -7.34 8.64 6.57
C LYS A 44 -7.91 9.60 5.52
N LYS A 45 -7.12 10.58 5.05
CA LYS A 45 -7.55 11.57 4.06
C LYS A 45 -7.66 10.97 2.63
N TYR A 46 -6.64 10.25 2.17
CA TYR A 46 -6.63 9.66 0.81
C TYR A 46 -7.60 8.49 0.65
N SER A 47 -7.75 7.64 1.68
CA SER A 47 -8.75 6.57 1.69
C SER A 47 -10.18 7.11 1.61
N MET A 48 -10.46 8.29 2.19
CA MET A 48 -11.78 8.93 2.10
C MET A 48 -12.07 9.41 0.67
N TYR A 49 -11.14 10.13 0.02
CA TYR A 49 -11.33 10.59 -1.37
C TYR A 49 -11.55 9.44 -2.34
N LEU A 50 -10.82 8.34 -2.16
CA LEU A 50 -10.95 7.16 -3.01
C LEU A 50 -12.31 6.47 -2.85
N LYS A 51 -12.82 6.36 -1.62
CA LYS A 51 -14.18 5.86 -1.35
C LYS A 51 -15.26 6.75 -1.97
N ILE A 52 -15.06 8.07 -1.96
CA ILE A 52 -15.95 9.02 -2.62
C ILE A 52 -15.93 8.81 -4.15
N ILE A 53 -14.74 8.64 -4.75
CA ILE A 53 -14.61 8.38 -6.20
C ILE A 53 -15.31 7.07 -6.58
N LEU A 54 -15.10 5.99 -5.81
CA LEU A 54 -15.77 4.71 -6.01
C LEU A 54 -17.30 4.84 -5.90
N PHE A 55 -17.79 5.61 -4.92
CA PHE A 55 -19.22 5.85 -4.74
C PHE A 55 -19.83 6.63 -5.92
N VAL A 56 -19.15 7.68 -6.40
CA VAL A 56 -19.61 8.45 -7.57
C VAL A 56 -19.67 7.58 -8.82
N VAL A 57 -18.66 6.72 -9.05
CA VAL A 57 -18.62 5.81 -10.20
C VAL A 57 -19.71 4.73 -10.11
N TRP A 58 -20.00 4.23 -8.91
CA TRP A 58 -21.11 3.32 -8.67
C TRP A 58 -22.48 3.99 -8.91
N LEU A 59 -22.64 5.24 -8.49
CA LEU A 59 -23.86 6.00 -8.71
C LEU A 59 -24.10 6.30 -10.21
N THR A 60 -23.04 6.68 -10.93
CA THR A 60 -23.14 6.99 -12.37
C THR A 60 -23.38 5.73 -13.21
N THR A 61 -22.78 4.58 -12.87
CA THR A 61 -23.11 3.29 -13.52
C THR A 61 -24.60 2.96 -13.36
N GLY A 62 -25.16 3.12 -12.16
CA GLY A 62 -26.58 2.87 -11.90
C GLY A 62 -27.52 3.73 -12.74
N ILE A 63 -27.19 5.02 -12.90
CA ILE A 63 -27.97 5.95 -13.73
C ILE A 63 -27.88 5.57 -15.22
N LEU A 64 -26.70 5.20 -15.71
CA LEU A 64 -26.48 4.88 -17.14
C LEU A 64 -27.22 3.61 -17.60
N ILE A 65 -27.43 2.64 -16.71
CA ILE A 65 -28.26 1.45 -16.98
C ILE A 65 -29.71 1.85 -17.30
N LEU A 66 -30.22 2.90 -16.66
CA LEU A 66 -31.62 3.32 -16.79
C LEU A 66 -31.93 4.06 -18.10
N ILE A 67 -30.92 4.58 -18.80
CA ILE A 67 -31.05 5.39 -20.02
C ILE A 67 -30.59 4.65 -21.29
N ASP A 68 -30.45 3.32 -21.22
CA ASP A 68 -30.07 2.44 -22.36
C ASP A 68 -28.79 2.91 -23.09
N ALA A 69 -27.88 3.53 -22.32
CA ALA A 69 -26.65 4.13 -22.83
C ALA A 69 -25.52 3.10 -22.84
N GLN A 70 -25.66 2.06 -23.65
CA GLN A 70 -24.79 0.87 -23.69
C GLN A 70 -23.29 1.24 -23.82
N THR A 71 -22.94 2.17 -24.72
CA THR A 71 -21.54 2.56 -24.98
C THR A 71 -20.90 3.30 -23.80
N LEU A 72 -21.68 4.09 -23.06
CA LEU A 72 -21.17 4.78 -21.87
C LEU A 72 -21.05 3.79 -20.69
N PHE A 73 -21.97 2.83 -20.62
CA PHE A 73 -21.97 1.80 -19.59
C PHE A 73 -20.69 0.95 -19.61
N ASP A 74 -20.22 0.54 -20.79
CA ASP A 74 -19.00 -0.27 -20.93
C ASP A 74 -17.74 0.51 -20.51
N PHE A 75 -17.65 1.80 -20.82
CA PHE A 75 -16.55 2.66 -20.39
C PHE A 75 -16.51 2.82 -18.87
N VAL A 76 -17.65 3.10 -18.23
CA VAL A 76 -17.71 3.29 -16.77
C VAL A 76 -17.43 1.97 -16.03
N LYS A 77 -17.84 0.83 -16.58
CA LYS A 77 -17.51 -0.49 -16.04
C LYS A 77 -16.01 -0.77 -16.09
N GLY A 78 -15.32 -0.41 -17.17
CA GLY A 78 -13.86 -0.48 -17.27
C GLY A 78 -13.14 0.40 -16.23
N ALA A 79 -13.59 1.65 -16.09
CA ALA A 79 -13.08 2.58 -15.09
C ALA A 79 -13.31 2.07 -13.65
N PHE A 80 -14.46 1.47 -13.36
CA PHE A 80 -14.78 0.90 -12.05
C PHE A 80 -13.77 -0.18 -11.65
N TRP A 81 -13.48 -1.14 -12.53
CA TRP A 81 -12.49 -2.18 -12.25
C TRP A 81 -11.07 -1.64 -12.09
N LEU A 82 -10.70 -0.61 -12.87
CA LEU A 82 -9.41 0.05 -12.71
C LEU A 82 -9.31 0.75 -11.35
N ILE A 83 -10.37 1.43 -10.90
CA ILE A 83 -10.37 2.09 -9.59
C ILE A 83 -10.32 1.06 -8.46
N LEU A 84 -11.05 -0.07 -8.58
CA LEU A 84 -10.94 -1.17 -7.61
C LEU A 84 -9.52 -1.76 -7.56
N ALA A 85 -8.87 -1.93 -8.71
CA ALA A 85 -7.49 -2.39 -8.78
C ALA A 85 -6.55 -1.40 -8.07
N LEU A 86 -6.72 -0.11 -8.31
CA LEU A 86 -5.96 0.95 -7.66
C LEU A 86 -6.23 1.00 -6.15
N ASP A 87 -7.46 0.77 -5.69
CA ASP A 87 -7.81 0.68 -4.26
C ASP A 87 -7.15 -0.51 -3.59
N ALA A 88 -7.19 -1.69 -4.21
CA ALA A 88 -6.49 -2.87 -3.71
C ALA A 88 -4.97 -2.60 -3.58
N ILE A 89 -4.37 -1.97 -4.59
CA ILE A 89 -2.96 -1.57 -4.56
C ILE A 89 -2.70 -0.55 -3.45
N LEU A 90 -3.56 0.47 -3.29
CA LEU A 90 -3.40 1.50 -2.27
C LEU A 90 -3.54 0.93 -0.85
N LEU A 91 -4.47 0.00 -0.63
CA LEU A 91 -4.60 -0.73 0.64
C LEU A 91 -3.33 -1.50 0.98
N VAL A 92 -2.75 -2.21 0.00
CA VAL A 92 -1.46 -2.90 0.14
C VAL A 92 -0.32 -1.93 0.49
N ILE A 93 -0.37 -0.72 -0.07
CA ILE A 93 0.68 0.30 0.08
C ILE A 93 0.54 1.11 1.39
N SER A 94 -0.65 1.15 1.98
CA SER A 94 -1.07 2.12 3.02
C SER A 94 -0.44 1.98 4.41
N GLY A 95 -0.05 0.75 4.77
CA GLY A 95 0.34 0.39 6.13
C GLY A 95 1.81 0.02 6.24
N VAL A 96 2.41 0.36 7.37
CA VAL A 96 3.70 -0.18 7.78
C VAL A 96 3.46 -1.21 8.87
N HIS A 97 3.92 -2.44 8.65
CA HIS A 97 3.80 -3.50 9.65
C HIS A 97 5.17 -3.89 10.16
N ILE A 98 5.41 -3.70 11.45
CA ILE A 98 6.56 -4.29 12.13
C ILE A 98 6.21 -5.73 12.50
N ARG A 99 7.02 -6.66 12.01
CA ARG A 99 6.79 -8.11 12.11
C ARG A 99 8.06 -8.82 12.55
N GLU A 100 7.94 -10.10 12.88
CA GLU A 100 9.05 -10.89 13.42
C GLU A 100 10.28 -10.93 12.52
N LYS A 101 10.08 -11.00 11.21
CA LYS A 101 11.18 -11.13 10.23
C LYS A 101 11.61 -9.81 9.60
N GLY A 102 10.94 -8.70 9.91
CA GLY A 102 11.24 -7.40 9.32
C GLY A 102 10.08 -6.43 9.33
N ILE A 103 10.23 -5.38 8.53
CA ILE A 103 9.23 -4.35 8.33
C ILE A 103 8.56 -4.57 6.98
N LEU A 104 7.25 -4.80 6.98
CA LEU A 104 6.45 -4.77 5.76
C LEU A 104 6.11 -3.31 5.45
N TYR A 105 6.77 -2.75 4.44
CA TYR A 105 6.51 -1.40 3.93
C TYR A 105 6.00 -1.50 2.50
N ARG A 106 4.83 -0.91 2.24
CA ARG A 106 4.19 -0.91 0.92
C ARG A 106 4.05 -2.31 0.28
N GLY A 107 3.67 -3.29 1.07
CA GLY A 107 3.52 -4.69 0.63
C GLY A 107 4.81 -5.46 0.37
N ARG A 108 5.99 -4.86 0.61
CA ARG A 108 7.29 -5.54 0.53
C ARG A 108 7.89 -5.72 1.91
N LEU A 109 8.46 -6.89 2.16
CA LEU A 109 9.20 -7.18 3.38
C LEU A 109 10.62 -6.64 3.26
N ILE A 110 11.01 -5.82 4.21
CA ILE A 110 12.38 -5.38 4.46
C ILE A 110 12.90 -6.22 5.64
N PRO A 111 13.75 -7.22 5.39
CA PRO A 111 14.30 -8.04 6.46
C PRO A 111 15.14 -7.21 7.42
N TRP A 112 15.14 -7.58 8.71
CA TRP A 112 15.96 -6.90 9.73
C TRP A 112 17.43 -6.83 9.34
N GLU A 113 17.98 -7.91 8.79
CA GLU A 113 19.38 -8.04 8.33
C GLU A 113 19.81 -6.99 7.28
N ARG A 114 18.85 -6.31 6.63
CA ARG A 114 19.14 -5.31 5.60
C ARG A 114 19.10 -3.87 6.11
N ILE A 115 18.61 -3.67 7.33
CA ILE A 115 18.50 -2.34 7.94
C ILE A 115 19.84 -2.03 8.60
N GLU A 116 20.50 -0.97 8.13
CA GLU A 116 21.81 -0.56 8.66
C GLU A 116 21.66 0.47 9.77
N THR A 117 20.83 1.48 9.54
CA THR A 117 20.60 2.57 10.48
C THR A 117 19.13 2.98 10.51
N PHE A 118 18.71 3.56 11.63
CA PHE A 118 17.41 4.20 11.76
C PHE A 118 17.55 5.50 12.56
N GLY A 119 16.63 6.43 12.35
CA GLY A 119 16.64 7.71 13.04
C GLY A 119 15.25 8.34 13.05
N TRP A 120 15.02 9.21 14.03
CA TRP A 120 13.76 9.93 14.19
C TRP A 120 13.89 11.36 13.68
N GLU A 121 13.08 11.71 12.69
CA GLU A 121 12.91 13.09 12.23
C GLU A 121 11.64 13.67 12.87
N ARG A 122 11.81 14.73 13.68
CA ARG A 122 10.67 15.47 14.24
C ARG A 122 10.08 16.38 13.17
N LEU A 123 8.81 16.15 12.82
CA LEU A 123 7.98 17.12 12.11
C LEU A 123 6.95 17.70 13.08
N ASP A 124 6.48 18.92 12.80
CA ASP A 124 5.65 19.75 13.72
C ASP A 124 4.44 19.04 14.35
N SER A 125 3.90 18.00 13.71
CA SER A 125 2.73 17.24 14.19
C SER A 125 2.89 15.71 14.17
N THR A 126 4.00 15.19 13.67
CA THR A 126 4.26 13.74 13.55
C THR A 126 5.74 13.43 13.69
N ASN A 127 6.06 12.23 14.17
CA ASN A 127 7.44 11.76 14.19
C ASN A 127 7.65 10.83 13.00
N ARG A 128 8.61 11.15 12.14
CA ARG A 128 8.92 10.36 10.96
C ARG A 128 10.11 9.47 11.26
N LEU A 129 9.90 8.17 11.15
CA LEU A 129 10.99 7.20 11.27
C LEU A 129 11.67 7.08 9.91
N LYS A 130 12.97 7.36 9.86
CA LYS A 130 13.84 7.11 8.71
C LYS A 130 14.59 5.81 8.93
N ILE A 131 14.66 4.98 7.90
CA ILE A 131 15.37 3.70 7.90
C ILE A 131 16.25 3.64 6.66
N ASN A 132 17.54 3.36 6.86
CA ASN A 132 18.50 3.17 5.79
C ASN A 132 18.73 1.68 5.54
N ILE A 133 18.66 1.29 4.27
CA ILE A 133 18.77 -0.07 3.80
C ILE A 133 20.11 -0.20 3.07
N GLY A 134 21.01 -1.03 3.60
CA GLY A 134 22.37 -1.15 3.07
C GLY A 134 22.46 -1.61 1.63
N LYS A 135 21.73 -2.68 1.32
CA LYS A 135 21.56 -3.19 -0.05
C LYS A 135 20.14 -2.91 -0.52
N PRO A 136 19.92 -1.91 -1.39
CA PRO A 136 18.60 -1.60 -1.88
C PRO A 136 17.99 -2.84 -2.56
N LEU A 137 16.73 -3.12 -2.24
CA LEU A 137 15.94 -4.08 -2.99
C LEU A 137 15.68 -3.49 -4.38
N TRP A 138 15.63 -4.32 -5.43
CA TRP A 138 15.38 -3.83 -6.78
C TRP A 138 14.03 -3.07 -6.84
N GLY A 139 14.09 -1.80 -7.23
CA GLY A 139 12.93 -0.89 -7.24
C GLY A 139 12.54 -0.31 -5.86
N PHE A 140 13.43 -0.37 -4.86
CA PHE A 140 13.23 0.24 -3.55
C PHE A 140 14.35 1.24 -3.24
N PRO A 141 14.02 2.44 -2.71
CA PRO A 141 15.02 3.42 -2.36
C PRO A 141 15.90 2.90 -1.21
N LYS A 142 17.13 3.41 -1.16
CA LYS A 142 18.08 3.12 -0.07
C LYS A 142 17.57 3.64 1.28
N GLU A 143 16.86 4.76 1.26
CA GLU A 143 16.22 5.34 2.43
C GLU A 143 14.70 5.20 2.31
N ILE A 144 14.08 4.77 3.40
CA ILE A 144 12.62 4.83 3.55
C ILE A 144 12.28 5.70 4.75
N ALA A 145 11.18 6.44 4.63
CA ALA A 145 10.65 7.23 5.71
C ALA A 145 9.15 7.05 5.79
N PHE A 146 8.63 6.94 7.01
CA PHE A 146 7.19 6.88 7.25
C PHE A 146 6.82 7.52 8.59
N ASP A 147 5.64 8.12 8.61
CA ASP A 147 5.14 8.82 9.79
C ASP A 147 4.61 7.80 10.81
N VAL A 148 5.05 7.94 12.06
CA VAL A 148 4.62 7.14 13.19
C VAL A 148 3.79 8.01 14.14
N PRO A 149 2.56 7.59 14.46
CA PRO A 149 1.74 8.25 15.48
C PRO A 149 2.45 8.30 16.84
N ALA A 150 2.26 9.39 17.58
CA ALA A 150 2.96 9.63 18.86
C ALA A 150 2.74 8.50 19.88
N ASP A 151 1.54 7.91 19.91
CA ASP A 151 1.16 6.78 20.77
C ASP A 151 1.91 5.48 20.46
N LYS A 152 2.59 5.40 19.31
CA LYS A 152 3.31 4.21 18.86
C LYS A 152 4.82 4.36 18.86
N ILE A 153 5.36 5.52 19.20
CA ILE A 153 6.81 5.79 19.12
C ILE A 153 7.57 4.87 20.07
N GLU A 154 7.23 4.88 21.36
CA GLU A 154 7.92 4.09 22.38
C GLU A 154 7.91 2.58 22.04
N LYS A 155 6.76 2.07 21.62
CA LYS A 155 6.64 0.67 21.19
C LYS A 155 7.41 0.37 19.91
N THR A 156 7.49 1.32 18.99
CA THR A 156 8.29 1.18 17.76
C THR A 156 9.78 1.14 18.11
N ASP A 157 10.24 2.05 18.96
CA ASP A 157 11.62 2.16 19.39
C ASP A 157 12.09 0.91 20.16
N LEU A 158 11.24 0.39 21.05
CA LEU A 158 11.48 -0.87 21.76
C LEU A 158 11.60 -2.07 20.80
N LEU A 159 10.75 -2.14 19.79
CA LEU A 159 10.85 -3.22 18.80
C LEU A 159 12.09 -3.08 17.92
N LEU A 160 12.43 -1.85 17.49
CA LEU A 160 13.63 -1.61 16.69
C LEU A 160 14.89 -1.97 17.46
N SER A 161 15.03 -1.52 18.71
CA SER A 161 16.16 -1.87 19.57
C SER A 161 16.28 -3.37 19.85
N GLN A 162 15.15 -4.09 19.97
CA GLN A 162 15.14 -5.54 20.13
C GLN A 162 15.65 -6.29 18.89
N TYR A 163 15.23 -5.86 17.70
CA TYR A 163 15.56 -6.56 16.45
C TYR A 163 16.84 -6.05 15.77
N LEU A 164 17.32 -4.86 16.13
CA LEU A 164 18.48 -4.18 15.56
C LEU A 164 19.46 -3.71 16.67
N PRO A 165 19.99 -4.60 17.51
CA PRO A 165 20.83 -4.22 18.66
C PRO A 165 22.16 -3.55 18.30
N GLY A 166 22.57 -3.60 17.03
CA GLY A 166 23.80 -2.97 16.52
C GLY A 166 23.58 -1.87 15.49
N ALA A 167 22.33 -1.47 15.21
CA ALA A 167 22.06 -0.38 14.28
C ALA A 167 22.42 0.96 14.92
N VAL A 168 23.10 1.82 14.16
CA VAL A 168 23.48 3.16 14.61
C VAL A 168 22.25 4.07 14.53
N LEU A 169 21.96 4.74 15.65
CA LEU A 169 20.90 5.75 15.74
C LEU A 169 21.44 7.05 15.12
N LEU A 170 20.80 7.50 14.03
CA LEU A 170 21.15 8.74 13.31
C LEU A 170 20.37 9.95 13.83
#